data_AF-A0A9E3I3N3-F1
#
_entry.id   AF-A0A9E3I3N3-F1
#
_cell.length_a   1.000
_cell.length_b   1.000
_cell.length_c   1.000
_cell.angle_alpha   90.00
_cell.angle_beta   90.00
_cell.angle_gamma   90.00
#
_symmetry.space_group_name_H-M   'P 1'
#
loop_
_entity.id
_entity.type
_entity.pdbx_description
1 polymer ?
#
loop_
_entity_poly.entity_id
_entity_poly.type
_entity_poly.pdbx_seq_one_letter_code
_entity_poly.pdbx_strand_id
1 'polypeptide(L)'
;MNKNKGMTLVELLIVVIILGALAVIAIPRISASTTTAKANSCKTNQAIMNSQTEMYRADIGSYPGTLNALVTDPNYFPDNLPVCASAGTYTMSGTPPRVSCDVAGH
;
A
#
# COMPACT_ATOMS: atom_id res chain seq x y z
N MET A 1 -14.78 56.20 18.60
CA MET A 1 -16.07 55.62 18.18
C MET A 1 -15.79 54.43 17.29
N ASN A 2 -15.85 53.22 17.84
CA ASN A 2 -15.50 51.99 17.14
C ASN A 2 -16.68 51.59 16.24
N LYS A 3 -16.52 51.76 14.93
CA LYS A 3 -17.46 51.27 13.92
C LYS A 3 -17.28 49.75 13.79
N ASN A 4 -18.03 49.01 14.60
CA ASN A 4 -18.18 47.56 14.41
C ASN A 4 -18.98 47.35 13.12
N LYS A 5 -18.27 47.13 12.01
CA LYS A 5 -18.87 46.67 10.76
C LYS A 5 -19.30 45.22 10.96
N GLY A 6 -20.61 44.98 11.08
CA GLY A 6 -21.18 43.64 11.06
C GLY A 6 -21.03 43.01 9.66
N MET A 7 -20.65 41.74 9.63
CA MET A 7 -20.60 40.93 8.41
C MET A 7 -22.02 40.80 7.83
N THR A 8 -22.19 40.93 6.51
CA THR A 8 -23.52 40.84 5.91
C THR A 8 -23.97 39.38 5.77
N LEU A 9 -25.28 39.10 5.82
CA LEU A 9 -25.81 37.74 5.64
C LEU A 9 -25.42 37.13 4.29
N VAL A 10 -25.37 37.96 3.25
CA VAL A 10 -24.97 37.56 1.89
C VAL A 10 -23.49 37.15 1.83
N GLU A 11 -22.64 37.83 2.60
CA GLU A 11 -21.20 37.55 2.67
C GLU A 11 -20.95 36.18 3.32
N LEU A 12 -21.67 35.86 4.39
CA LEU A 12 -21.61 34.52 5.00
C LEU A 12 -22.17 33.45 4.03
N LEU A 13 -23.24 33.75 3.30
CA LEU A 13 -23.86 32.84 2.33
C LEU A 13 -22.88 32.43 1.22
N ILE A 14 -22.18 33.40 0.63
CA ILE A 14 -21.20 33.13 -0.42
C ILE A 14 -20.04 32.28 0.11
N VAL A 15 -19.58 32.54 1.34
CA VAL A 15 -18.50 31.76 1.98
C VAL A 15 -18.90 30.30 2.15
N VAL A 16 -20.09 29.99 2.69
CA VAL A 16 -20.50 28.60 2.89
C VAL A 16 -20.76 27.87 1.57
N ILE A 17 -21.18 28.58 0.51
CA ILE A 17 -21.31 28.03 -0.85
C ILE A 17 -19.94 27.63 -1.40
N ILE A 18 -18.93 28.51 -1.27
CA ILE A 18 -17.57 28.23 -1.74
C ILE A 18 -16.96 27.07 -0.94
N LEU A 19 -17.11 27.06 0.39
CA LEU A 19 -16.63 25.96 1.25
C LEU A 19 -17.31 24.63 0.90
N GLY A 20 -18.60 24.63 0.61
CA GLY A 20 -19.34 23.45 0.15
C GLY A 20 -18.83 22.92 -1.20
N ALA A 21 -18.57 23.80 -2.17
CA ALA A 21 -18.03 23.42 -3.47
C ALA A 21 -16.61 22.82 -3.38
N LEU A 22 -15.74 23.41 -2.55
CA LEU A 22 -14.37 22.92 -2.33
C LEU A 22 -14.36 21.53 -1.65
N ALA A 23 -15.26 21.28 -0.70
CA ALA A 23 -15.34 20.01 0.02
C ALA A 23 -15.63 18.81 -0.91
N VAL A 24 -16.49 18.99 -1.92
CA VAL A 24 -16.84 17.95 -2.89
C VAL A 24 -15.64 17.54 -3.76
N ILE A 25 -14.78 18.50 -4.13
CA ILE A 25 -13.62 18.25 -5.01
C ILE A 25 -12.48 17.56 -4.25
N ALA A 26 -12.33 17.82 -2.95
CA ALA A 26 -11.20 17.34 -2.16
C ALA A 26 -11.27 15.83 -1.82
N ILE A 27 -12.46 15.29 -1.54
CA ILE A 27 -12.67 13.91 -1.07
C ILE A 27 -12.21 12.82 -2.05
N PRO A 28 -12.56 12.84 -3.35
CA PRO A 28 -12.29 11.69 -4.24
C PRO A 28 -10.80 11.46 -4.51
N ARG A 29 -9.94 12.47 -4.30
CA ARG A 29 -8.51 12.42 -4.62
C ARG A 29 -7.72 11.55 -3.65
N ILE A 30 -8.14 11.49 -2.38
CA ILE A 30 -7.40 10.81 -1.31
C ILE A 30 -7.61 9.29 -1.37
N SER A 31 -8.84 8.85 -1.61
CA SER A 31 -9.18 7.42 -1.62
C SER A 31 -8.44 6.65 -2.72
N ALA A 32 -8.38 7.18 -3.94
CA ALA A 32 -7.68 6.53 -5.05
C ALA A 32 -6.16 6.43 -4.84
N SER A 33 -5.54 7.46 -4.26
CA SER A 33 -4.11 7.48 -3.97
C SER A 33 -3.71 6.40 -2.95
N THR A 34 -4.52 6.21 -1.91
CA THR A 34 -4.25 5.18 -0.88
C THR A 34 -4.34 3.76 -1.42
N THR A 35 -5.31 3.47 -2.30
CA THR A 35 -5.43 2.15 -2.94
C THR A 35 -4.22 1.83 -3.80
N THR A 36 -3.78 2.77 -4.65
CA THR A 36 -2.57 2.60 -5.47
C THR A 36 -1.30 2.46 -4.62
N ALA A 37 -1.19 3.21 -3.52
CA ALA A 37 -0.05 3.09 -2.62
C ALA A 37 0.02 1.70 -1.95
N LYS A 38 -1.12 1.17 -1.49
CA LYS A 38 -1.22 -0.19 -0.94
C LYS A 38 -0.85 -1.24 -1.98
N ALA A 39 -1.34 -1.08 -3.21
CA ALA A 39 -1.02 -1.95 -4.33
C ALA A 39 0.48 -2.01 -4.63
N ASN A 40 1.12 -0.83 -4.71
CA ASN A 40 2.55 -0.72 -4.96
C ASN A 40 3.36 -1.30 -3.81
N SER A 41 2.95 -1.09 -2.56
CA SER A 41 3.59 -1.72 -1.39
C SER A 41 3.54 -3.25 -1.49
N CYS A 42 2.41 -3.83 -1.90
CA CYS A 42 2.32 -5.28 -2.07
C CYS A 42 3.24 -5.81 -3.18
N LYS A 43 3.39 -5.08 -4.29
CA LYS A 43 4.34 -5.41 -5.38
C LYS A 43 5.79 -5.31 -4.93
N THR A 44 6.14 -4.28 -4.17
CA THR A 44 7.47 -4.14 -3.59
C THR A 44 7.79 -5.31 -2.67
N ASN A 45 6.85 -5.73 -1.83
CA ASN A 45 7.02 -6.89 -0.96
C ASN A 45 7.24 -8.18 -1.77
N GLN A 46 6.47 -8.40 -2.86
CA GLN A 46 6.70 -9.54 -3.78
C GLN A 46 8.12 -9.52 -4.35
N ALA A 47 8.60 -8.36 -4.81
CA ALA A 47 9.94 -8.24 -5.37
C ALA A 47 11.02 -8.54 -4.33
N ILE A 48 10.86 -8.07 -3.09
CA ILE A 48 11.76 -8.39 -1.98
C ILE A 48 11.76 -9.89 -1.72
N MET A 49 10.58 -10.52 -1.56
CA MET A 49 10.50 -11.97 -1.32
C MET A 49 11.10 -12.77 -2.48
N ASN A 50 10.89 -12.37 -3.74
CA ASN A 50 11.53 -12.99 -4.90
C ASN A 50 13.06 -12.86 -4.83
N SER A 51 13.59 -11.70 -4.44
CA SER A 51 15.03 -11.52 -4.23
C SER A 51 15.56 -12.45 -3.13
N GLN A 52 14.84 -12.59 -2.03
CA GLN A 52 15.22 -13.49 -0.94
C GLN A 52 15.18 -14.96 -1.37
N THR A 53 14.20 -15.36 -2.19
CA THR A 53 14.17 -16.73 -2.75
C THR A 53 15.35 -17.01 -3.69
N GLU A 54 15.84 -15.99 -4.39
CA GLU A 54 17.03 -16.12 -5.23
C GLU A 54 18.30 -16.21 -4.39
N MET A 55 18.40 -15.44 -3.30
CA MET A 55 19.52 -15.56 -2.35
C MET A 55 19.52 -16.92 -1.66
N TYR A 56 18.37 -17.42 -1.22
CA TYR A 56 18.23 -18.78 -0.68
C TYR A 56 18.78 -19.83 -1.66
N ARG A 57 18.46 -19.69 -2.95
CA ARG A 57 19.02 -20.58 -3.99
C ARG A 57 20.52 -20.43 -4.14
N ALA A 58 21.06 -19.21 -4.05
CA ALA A 58 22.49 -18.97 -4.14
C ALA A 58 23.26 -19.65 -2.99
N ASP A 59 22.69 -19.65 -1.79
CA ASP A 59 23.34 -20.21 -0.60
C ASP A 59 23.18 -21.74 -0.49
N ILE A 60 21.97 -22.25 -0.75
CA ILE A 60 21.60 -23.66 -0.49
C ILE A 60 21.63 -24.49 -1.79
N GLY A 61 21.73 -23.85 -2.95
CA GLY A 61 21.78 -24.50 -4.27
C GLY A 61 20.41 -24.91 -4.81
N SER A 62 19.32 -24.70 -4.07
CA SER A 62 17.95 -25.03 -4.47
C SER A 62 16.97 -23.94 -4.03
N TYR A 63 15.87 -23.77 -4.76
CA TYR A 63 14.84 -22.82 -4.35
C TYR A 63 14.06 -23.32 -3.12
N PRO A 64 13.56 -22.42 -2.26
CA PRO A 64 12.73 -22.82 -1.14
C PRO A 64 11.40 -23.39 -1.63
N GLY A 65 10.97 -24.53 -1.05
CA GLY A 65 9.72 -25.20 -1.43
C GLY A 65 8.46 -24.46 -0.99
N THR A 66 8.57 -23.59 0.02
CA THR A 66 7.49 -22.72 0.49
C THR A 66 8.07 -21.40 1.04
N LEU A 67 7.25 -20.36 1.12
CA LEU A 67 7.63 -19.09 1.77
C LEU A 67 8.06 -19.27 3.23
N ASN A 68 7.54 -20.30 3.90
CA ASN A 68 7.87 -20.59 5.30
C ASN A 68 9.35 -20.95 5.48
N ALA A 69 10.00 -21.52 4.46
CA ALA A 69 11.43 -21.84 4.52
C ALA A 69 12.30 -20.58 4.68
N LEU A 70 11.84 -19.41 4.19
CA LEU A 70 12.55 -18.15 4.36
C LEU A 70 12.32 -17.49 5.72
N VAL A 71 11.28 -17.90 6.46
CA VAL A 71 11.00 -17.40 7.82
C VAL A 71 11.76 -18.19 8.87
N THR A 72 11.98 -19.48 8.61
CA THR A 72 12.73 -20.36 9.51
C THR A 72 14.18 -19.91 9.68
N ASP A 73 14.75 -19.24 8.67
CA ASP A 73 16.11 -18.71 8.71
C ASP A 73 16.09 -17.17 8.84
N PRO A 74 16.56 -16.61 9.98
CA PRO A 74 16.62 -15.16 10.21
C PRO A 74 17.48 -14.39 9.20
N ASN A 75 18.33 -15.06 8.42
CA ASN A 75 19.18 -14.43 7.41
C ASN A 75 18.36 -13.86 6.23
N TYR A 76 17.17 -14.40 5.96
CA TYR A 76 16.31 -13.95 4.85
C TYR A 76 15.17 -13.03 5.32
N PHE A 77 14.46 -13.40 6.39
CA PHE A 77 13.40 -12.58 6.99
C PHE A 77 13.46 -12.60 8.53
N PRO A 78 14.20 -11.68 9.16
CA PRO A 78 14.32 -11.64 10.62
C PRO A 78 13.02 -11.24 11.33
N ASP A 79 12.17 -10.42 10.69
CA ASP A 79 10.94 -9.87 11.27
C ASP A 79 9.66 -10.55 10.75
N ASN A 80 9.78 -11.76 10.20
CA ASN A 80 8.74 -12.49 9.45
C ASN A 80 8.43 -11.90 8.06
N LEU A 81 7.57 -12.60 7.31
CA LEU A 81 7.17 -12.15 5.97
C LEU A 81 6.29 -10.89 6.05
N PRO A 82 6.52 -9.92 5.16
CA PRO A 82 5.66 -8.75 5.08
C PRO A 82 4.24 -9.17 4.67
N VAL A 83 3.24 -8.48 5.20
CA VAL A 83 1.82 -8.68 4.86
C VAL A 83 1.41 -7.68 3.78
N CYS A 84 0.55 -8.10 2.85
CA CYS A 84 0.04 -7.18 1.84
C CYS A 84 -0.93 -6.16 2.48
N ALA A 85 -0.66 -4.87 2.29
CA ALA A 85 -1.50 -3.77 2.79
C ALA A 85 -2.93 -3.75 2.20
N SER A 86 -3.17 -4.54 1.14
CA SER A 86 -4.48 -4.77 0.52
C SER A 86 -5.17 -6.05 1.02
N ALA A 87 -4.71 -6.63 2.13
CA ALA A 87 -5.22 -7.86 2.75
C ALA A 87 -5.07 -9.14 1.89
N GLY A 88 -4.11 -9.14 0.95
CA GLY A 88 -3.76 -10.32 0.16
C GLY A 88 -2.79 -11.26 0.86
N THR A 89 -2.81 -12.53 0.43
CA THR A 89 -1.89 -13.59 0.81
C THR A 89 -0.86 -13.83 -0.28
N TYR A 90 0.40 -13.97 0.12
CA TYR A 90 1.48 -14.31 -0.79
C TYR A 90 1.60 -15.82 -0.97
N THR A 91 1.70 -16.26 -2.22
CA THR A 91 1.88 -17.67 -2.59
C THR A 91 3.09 -17.81 -3.50
N MET A 92 3.76 -18.96 -3.40
CA MET A 92 4.85 -19.32 -4.31
C MET A 92 4.38 -20.39 -5.29
N SER A 93 4.55 -20.13 -6.57
CA SER A 93 4.23 -21.09 -7.62
C SER A 93 5.13 -20.91 -8.85
N GLY A 94 5.18 -21.92 -9.71
CA GLY A 94 5.99 -21.92 -10.92
C GLY A 94 7.40 -22.49 -10.76
N THR A 95 8.12 -22.56 -11.88
CA THR A 95 9.49 -23.07 -11.97
C THR A 95 10.30 -22.17 -12.92
N PRO A 96 11.20 -21.31 -12.43
CA PRO A 96 11.56 -21.08 -11.03
C PRO A 96 10.39 -20.53 -10.21
N PRO A 97 10.31 -20.85 -8.90
CA PRO A 97 9.21 -20.39 -8.07
C PRO A 97 9.25 -18.87 -7.92
N ARG A 98 8.09 -18.26 -8.13
CA ARG A 98 7.89 -16.81 -7.98
C ARG A 98 6.78 -16.53 -6.99
N VAL A 99 6.95 -15.46 -6.24
CA VAL A 99 5.99 -14.97 -5.25
C VAL A 99 4.95 -14.12 -5.95
N SER A 100 3.68 -14.53 -5.82
CA SER A 100 2.50 -13.82 -6.33
C SER A 100 1.55 -13.47 -5.18
N CYS A 101 0.76 -12.42 -5.36
CA CYS A 101 -0.35 -12.07 -4.47
C CYS A 101 -1.65 -12.58 -5.10
N ASP A 102 -2.60 -13.00 -4.27
CA ASP A 102 -3.94 -13.43 -4.68
C ASP A 102 -4.85 -12.26 -5.11
N VAL A 103 -4.53 -11.04 -4.68
CA VAL A 103 -5.32 -9.85 -5.01
C VAL A 103 -5.02 -9.37 -6.43
N ALA A 104 -6.06 -9.29 -7.26
CA ALA A 104 -5.96 -8.85 -8.64
C ALA A 104 -5.35 -7.44 -8.77
N GLY A 105 -4.34 -7.32 -9.64
CA GLY A 105 -3.62 -6.06 -9.89
C GLY A 105 -2.34 -5.85 -9.07
N HIS A 106 -1.99 -6.81 -8.20
CA HIS A 106 -0.74 -6.84 -7.43
C HIS A 106 0.27 -7.85 -7.99
#